data_AF-A0A024GLG2-F1
#
_entry.id   AF-A0A024GLG2-F1
#
_cell.length_a   1.000
_cell.length_b   1.000
_cell.length_c   1.000
_cell.angle_alpha   90.00
_cell.angle_beta   90.00
_cell.angle_gamma   90.00
#
_symmetry.space_group_name_H-M   'P 1'
#
loop_
_entity.id
_entity.type
_entity.pdbx_description
1 polymer ?
#
loop_
_entity_poly.entity_id
_entity_poly.type
_entity_poly.pdbx_seq_one_letter_code
_entity_poly.pdbx_strand_id
1 'polypeptide(L)'
;MEDTPIAHELHIYTWPDATLREIADLIHDSTEEARKPNIRMGFSIVYPDHRGRYIMRKAGWVYTNRRKSIEEDKTLAQIGFQPGDFLDIALLS
;
A
#
# COMPACT_ATOMS: atom_id res chain seq x y z
N MET A 1 23.18 -14.37 -1.75
CA MET A 1 21.71 -14.45 -1.73
C MET A 1 21.28 -13.53 -2.83
N GLU A 2 20.94 -14.06 -4.00
CA GLU A 2 20.48 -13.25 -5.12
C GLU A 2 19.13 -12.65 -4.72
N ASP A 3 19.14 -11.33 -4.55
CA ASP A 3 18.00 -10.50 -4.22
C ASP A 3 17.17 -10.30 -5.50
N THR A 4 16.72 -11.42 -6.07
CA THR A 4 15.79 -11.38 -7.20
C THR A 4 14.46 -10.90 -6.63
N PRO A 5 13.95 -9.72 -7.03
CA PRO A 5 12.68 -9.23 -6.53
C PRO A 5 11.62 -10.31 -6.76
N ILE A 6 10.93 -10.70 -5.71
CA ILE A 6 9.76 -11.56 -5.85
C ILE A 6 8.78 -10.79 -6.74
N ALA A 7 8.26 -11.45 -7.77
CA ALA A 7 7.32 -10.81 -8.68
C ALA A 7 6.16 -10.19 -7.88
N HIS A 8 5.83 -8.94 -8.17
CA HIS A 8 4.78 -8.15 -7.50
C HIS A 8 5.10 -7.70 -6.07
N GLU A 9 6.37 -7.72 -5.65
CA GLU A 9 6.83 -7.08 -4.41
C GLU A 9 7.59 -5.77 -4.71
N LEU A 10 7.36 -4.74 -3.89
CA LEU A 10 8.04 -3.45 -3.97
C LEU A 10 8.57 -3.05 -2.60
N HIS A 11 9.88 -2.79 -2.50
CA HIS A 11 10.50 -2.27 -1.28
C HIS A 11 10.58 -0.75 -1.33
N ILE A 12 9.99 -0.10 -0.31
CA ILE A 12 9.95 1.36 -0.20
C ILE A 12 10.65 1.78 1.09
N TYR A 13 11.67 2.61 0.97
CA TYR A 13 12.25 3.31 2.12
C TYR A 13 11.47 4.60 2.37
N THR A 14 10.77 4.66 3.50
CA THR A 14 9.89 5.79 3.83
C THR A 14 9.81 6.00 5.35
N TRP A 15 9.06 7.01 5.75
CA TRP A 15 8.87 7.43 7.14
C TRP A 15 7.42 7.16 7.61
N PRO A 16 7.17 7.06 8.93
CA PRO A 16 5.83 6.79 9.47
C PRO A 16 4.78 7.87 9.16
N ASP A 17 5.20 9.07 8.78
CA ASP A 17 4.33 10.18 8.37
C ASP A 17 3.95 10.14 6.88
N ALA A 18 4.49 9.20 6.10
CA ALA A 18 4.09 9.01 4.71
C ALA A 18 2.61 8.63 4.61
N THR A 19 1.92 9.29 3.67
CA THR A 19 0.49 9.15 3.43
C THR A 19 0.18 8.02 2.45
N LEU A 20 -1.05 7.48 2.50
CA LEU A 20 -1.50 6.50 1.50
C LEU A 20 -1.42 7.06 0.07
N ARG A 21 -1.59 8.38 -0.10
CA ARG A 21 -1.38 9.08 -1.36
C ARG A 21 0.05 8.95 -1.87
N GLU A 22 1.04 9.28 -1.05
CA GLU A 22 2.44 9.19 -1.45
C GLU A 22 2.84 7.75 -1.81
N ILE A 23 2.34 6.77 -1.06
CA ILE A 23 2.58 5.36 -1.39
C ILE A 23 1.92 4.98 -2.72
N ALA A 24 0.70 5.44 -2.98
CA ALA A 24 0.01 5.17 -4.24
C ALA A 24 0.72 5.78 -5.46
N ASP A 25 1.24 6.99 -5.32
CA ASP A 25 1.95 7.69 -6.39
C ASP A 25 3.26 6.95 -6.75
N LEU A 26 3.98 6.42 -5.75
CA LEU A 26 5.14 5.55 -5.97
C LEU A 26 4.78 4.27 -6.75
N ILE A 27 3.65 3.65 -6.43
CA ILE A 27 3.20 2.42 -7.08
C ILE A 27 2.78 2.67 -8.52
N HIS A 28 2.07 3.77 -8.76
CA HIS A 28 1.72 4.23 -10.09
C HIS A 28 2.94 4.40 -10.99
N ASP A 29 4.04 4.94 -10.44
CA ASP A 29 5.27 5.13 -11.20
C ASP A 29 6.05 3.84 -11.43
N SER A 30 5.93 2.86 -10.53
CA SER A 30 6.65 1.58 -10.60
C SER A 30 6.02 0.50 -11.48
N THR A 31 4.69 0.47 -11.63
CA THR A 31 3.98 -0.64 -12.31
C THR A 31 3.07 -0.16 -13.43
N GLU A 32 3.14 -0.82 -14.59
CA GLU A 32 2.30 -0.46 -15.76
C GLU A 32 0.81 -0.67 -15.48
N GLU A 33 0.46 -1.69 -14.68
CA GLU A 33 -0.93 -1.95 -14.32
C GLU A 33 -1.55 -0.79 -13.54
N ALA A 34 -0.82 -0.18 -12.61
CA ALA A 34 -1.30 0.95 -11.82
C ALA A 34 -1.51 2.24 -12.63
N ARG A 35 -0.94 2.34 -13.84
CA ARG A 35 -1.10 3.50 -14.73
C ARG A 35 -2.39 3.50 -15.54
N LYS A 36 -3.17 2.42 -15.50
CA LYS A 36 -4.46 2.38 -16.21
C LYS A 36 -5.40 3.44 -15.62
N PRO A 37 -6.17 4.14 -16.46
CA PRO A 37 -7.08 5.18 -15.98
C PRO A 37 -8.16 4.58 -15.06
N ASN A 38 -8.62 5.38 -14.10
CA ASN A 38 -9.71 5.06 -13.17
C ASN A 38 -9.47 3.90 -12.21
N ILE A 39 -8.22 3.50 -11.97
CA ILE A 39 -7.90 2.53 -10.92
C ILE A 39 -8.19 3.09 -9.53
N ARG A 40 -8.75 2.24 -8.67
CA ARG A 40 -8.78 2.43 -7.22
C ARG A 40 -7.79 1.47 -6.58
N MET A 41 -6.85 2.01 -5.80
CA MET A 41 -5.92 1.23 -4.98
C MET A 41 -6.51 1.01 -3.60
N GLY A 42 -6.71 -0.24 -3.20
CA GLY A 42 -7.15 -0.62 -1.87
C GLY A 42 -5.97 -1.05 -1.01
N PHE A 43 -5.75 -0.37 0.11
CA PHE A 43 -4.64 -0.62 1.02
C PHE A 43 -5.08 -1.48 2.21
N SER A 44 -4.30 -2.50 2.51
CA SER A 44 -4.46 -3.34 3.69
C SER A 44 -3.13 -3.61 4.36
N ILE A 45 -3.11 -3.59 5.69
CA ILE A 45 -1.94 -3.98 6.48
C ILE A 45 -2.02 -5.49 6.72
N VAL A 46 -0.93 -6.18 6.45
CA VAL A 46 -0.78 -7.61 6.65
C VAL A 46 0.27 -7.84 7.73
N TYR A 47 -0.12 -8.50 8.82
CA TYR A 47 0.71 -8.68 10.02
C TYR A 47 0.39 -10.01 10.70
N PRO A 48 1.33 -10.61 11.45
CA PRO A 48 1.10 -11.87 12.15
C PRO A 48 0.16 -11.68 13.36
N ASP A 49 -0.82 -12.57 13.51
CA ASP A 49 -1.62 -12.72 14.73
C ASP A 49 -0.80 -13.43 15.83
N HIS A 50 -1.31 -13.45 17.06
CA HIS A 50 -0.66 -14.14 18.18
C HIS A 50 -0.49 -15.66 17.99
N ARG A 51 -1.12 -16.25 16.97
CA ARG A 51 -1.01 -17.66 16.60
C ARG A 51 -0.06 -17.89 15.42
N GLY A 52 0.66 -16.85 14.99
CA GLY A 52 1.62 -16.90 13.89
C GLY A 52 0.97 -16.93 12.51
N ARG A 53 -0.34 -16.66 12.39
CA ARG A 53 -1.02 -16.58 11.09
C ARG A 53 -1.09 -15.13 10.65
N TYR A 54 -0.79 -14.87 9.40
CA TYR A 54 -0.96 -13.53 8.84
C TYR A 54 -2.44 -13.19 8.72
N ILE A 55 -2.79 -12.01 9.23
CA ILE A 55 -4.12 -11.43 9.09
C ILE A 55 -4.01 -10.12 8.34
N MET A 56 -5.09 -9.79 7.63
CA MET A 56 -5.18 -8.59 6.81
C MET A 56 -6.22 -7.64 7.41
N ARG A 57 -5.86 -6.37 7.57
CA ARG A 57 -6.76 -5.31 8.01
C ARG A 57 -6.78 -4.18 6.99
N LYS A 58 -7.97 -3.85 6.49
CA LYS A 58 -8.17 -2.72 5.58
C LYS A 58 -7.70 -1.41 6.24
N ALA A 59 -6.89 -0.64 5.52
CA ALA A 59 -6.37 0.67 5.95
C ALA A 59 -7.09 1.84 5.27
N GLY A 60 -7.38 1.71 3.97
CA GLY A 60 -8.11 2.72 3.21
C GLY A 60 -8.05 2.47 1.71
N TRP A 61 -8.54 3.43 0.93
CA TRP A 61 -8.37 3.46 -0.52
C TRP A 61 -7.87 4.80 -1.05
N VAL A 62 -7.31 4.73 -2.24
CA VAL A 62 -6.80 5.86 -3.02
C VAL A 62 -7.34 5.72 -4.44
N TYR A 63 -7.87 6.81 -4.99
CA TYR A 63 -8.20 6.88 -6.41
C TYR A 63 -6.99 7.44 -7.18
N THR A 64 -6.69 6.86 -8.34
CA THR A 64 -5.67 7.40 -9.27
C THR A 64 -6.16 8.63 -10.03
N ASN A 65 -7.47 8.81 -10.13
CA ASN A 65 -8.07 9.99 -10.77
C ASN A 65 -8.12 11.18 -9.80
N ARG A 66 -8.58 12.34 -10.28
CA ARG A 66 -8.65 13.59 -9.51
C ARG A 66 -9.64 13.57 -8.32
N ARG A 67 -10.33 12.45 -8.05
CA ARG A 67 -11.22 12.35 -6.89
C ARG A 67 -10.38 12.03 -5.66
N LYS A 68 -10.30 12.98 -4.73
CA LYS A 68 -9.69 12.72 -3.42
C LYS A 68 -10.56 11.78 -2.60
N SER A 69 -9.94 10.75 -2.03
CA SER A 69 -10.51 10.00 -0.92
C SER A 69 -10.19 10.70 0.40
N ILE A 70 -11.11 10.70 1.37
CA ILE A 70 -10.81 11.19 2.74
C ILE A 70 -9.69 10.35 3.38
N GLU A 71 -9.52 9.12 2.92
CA GLU A 71 -8.54 8.18 3.49
C GLU A 71 -7.13 8.38 2.94
N GLU A 72 -6.94 9.08 1.82
CA GLU A 72 -5.63 9.15 1.16
C GLU A 72 -4.60 9.98 1.93
N ASP A 73 -5.07 10.91 2.77
CA ASP A 73 -4.23 11.74 3.63
C ASP A 73 -3.85 11.02 4.96
N LYS A 74 -4.34 9.79 5.17
CA LYS A 74 -3.95 8.99 6.35
C LYS A 74 -2.49 8.57 6.24
N THR A 75 -1.73 8.77 7.31
CA THR A 75 -0.32 8.34 7.37
C THR A 75 -0.17 6.87 7.77
N LEU A 76 0.99 6.28 7.49
CA LEU A 76 1.35 4.93 7.95
C LEU A 76 1.19 4.78 9.48
N ALA A 77 1.61 5.79 10.24
CA ALA A 77 1.42 5.83 11.69
C ALA A 77 -0.08 5.87 12.08
N GLN A 78 -0.90 6.67 11.40
CA GLN A 78 -2.33 6.78 11.68
C GLN A 78 -3.12 5.49 11.38
N ILE A 79 -2.69 4.73 10.36
CA ILE A 79 -3.29 3.43 10.07
C ILE A 79 -2.73 2.31 10.95
N GLY A 80 -1.74 2.58 11.80
CA GLY A 80 -1.13 1.62 12.71
C GLY A 80 -0.19 0.63 12.03
N PHE A 81 0.50 1.05 10.98
CA PHE A 81 1.57 0.28 10.33
C PHE A 81 2.84 0.31 11.19
N GLN A 82 3.48 -0.84 11.38
CA GLN A 82 4.69 -1.00 12.17
C GLN A 82 5.82 -1.66 11.37
N PRO A 83 7.10 -1.41 11.72
CA PRO A 83 8.21 -2.15 11.14
C PRO A 83 8.02 -3.66 11.32
N GLY A 84 8.06 -4.41 10.21
CA GLY A 84 7.79 -5.85 10.18
C GLY A 84 6.41 -6.22 9.65
N ASP A 85 5.50 -5.26 9.52
CA ASP A 85 4.25 -5.42 8.77
C ASP A 85 4.50 -5.32 7.26
N PHE A 86 3.58 -5.90 6.49
CA PHE A 86 3.51 -5.72 5.05
C PHE A 86 2.30 -4.88 4.65
N LEU A 87 2.37 -4.24 3.49
CA LEU A 87 1.28 -3.48 2.91
C LEU A 87 0.82 -4.20 1.63
N ASP A 88 -0.39 -4.75 1.67
CA ASP A 88 -1.06 -5.34 0.51
C ASP A 88 -1.89 -4.29 -0.22
N ILE A 89 -1.79 -4.27 -1.54
CA ILE A 89 -2.35 -3.20 -2.37
C ILE A 89 -3.09 -3.82 -3.56
N ALA A 90 -4.41 -3.80 -3.48
CA ALA A 90 -5.28 -4.29 -4.53
C ALA A 90 -5.54 -3.18 -5.57
N LEU A 91 -5.17 -3.44 -6.83
CA LEU A 91 -5.52 -2.59 -7.96
C LEU A 91 -6.90 -3.00 -8.49
N LEU A 92 -7.89 -2.10 -8.38
CA LEU A 92 -9.28 -2.35 -8.77
C LEU A 92 -9.64 -1.45 -9.96
N SER A 93 -9.96 -2.05 -11.10
CA SER A 93 -10.43 -1.38 -12.33
C SER A 93 -11.96 -1.32 -12.42
#